data_AF-A0A507C2A0-F1
#
_entry.id   AF-A0A507C2A0-F1
#
_cell.length_a   1.000
_cell.length_b   1.000
_cell.length_c   1.000
_cell.angle_alpha   90.00
_cell.angle_beta   90.00
_cell.angle_gamma   90.00
#
_symmetry.space_group_name_H-M   'P 1'
#
loop_
_entity.id
_entity.type
_entity.pdbx_description
1 polymer ?
#
loop_
_entity_poly.entity_id
_entity_poly.type
_entity_poly.pdbx_seq_one_letter_code
_entity_poly.pdbx_strand_id
1 'polypeptide(L)' 'MTRPEACESVGTEFRSCVDRVGFWGRLKGDCEALKVEFESCMSRELQKRRSESLETARERKKNWKERNQAAGLPAGP' A
#
# COMPACT_ATOMS: atom_id res chain seq x y z
N MET A 1 -7.92 -1.10 7.59
CA MET A 1 -6.86 -0.56 6.72
C MET A 1 -7.25 0.86 6.35
N THR A 2 -6.50 1.85 6.79
CA THR A 2 -6.65 3.25 6.36
C THR A 2 -6.31 3.35 4.88
N ARG A 3 -7.17 4.00 4.07
CA ARG A 3 -6.88 4.23 2.64
C ARG A 3 -5.62 5.11 2.54
N PRO A 4 -4.67 4.81 1.64
CA PRO A 4 -3.58 5.73 1.36
C PRO A 4 -4.14 7.01 0.77
N GLU A 5 -3.69 8.17 1.27
CA GLU A 5 -4.07 9.50 0.77
C GLU A 5 -3.85 9.62 -0.75
N ALA A 6 -2.79 8.97 -1.26
CA ALA A 6 -2.45 8.93 -2.68
C ALA A 6 -3.58 8.38 -3.59
N CYS A 7 -4.47 7.53 -3.07
CA CYS A 7 -5.57 6.93 -3.83
C CYS A 7 -6.95 7.50 -3.43
N GLU A 8 -6.99 8.57 -2.63
CA GLU A 8 -8.24 9.11 -2.10
C GLU A 8 -9.11 9.77 -3.18
N SER A 9 -8.50 10.47 -4.13
CA SER A 9 -9.20 11.10 -5.26
C SER A 9 -9.97 10.08 -6.10
N VAL A 10 -9.25 9.09 -6.65
CA VAL A 10 -9.84 8.00 -7.45
C VAL A 10 -10.83 7.18 -6.62
N GLY A 11 -10.53 6.98 -5.33
CA GLY A 11 -11.41 6.29 -4.40
C GLY A 11 -12.71 7.04 -4.08
N THR A 12 -12.72 8.37 -4.22
CA THR A 12 -13.89 9.24 -4.06
C THR A 12 -14.72 9.23 -5.34
N GLU A 13 -14.07 9.32 -6.51
CA GLU A 13 -14.75 9.24 -7.81
C GLU A 13 -15.45 7.90 -8.01
N PHE A 14 -14.76 6.79 -7.69
CA PHE A 14 -15.36 5.45 -7.74
C PHE A 14 -16.59 5.35 -6.83
N ARG A 15 -16.49 5.84 -5.59
CA ARG A 15 -17.59 5.79 -4.62
C ARG A 15 -18.78 6.65 -5.08
N SER A 16 -18.50 7.85 -5.60
CA SER A 16 -19.52 8.72 -6.20
C SER A 16 -20.23 8.06 -7.40
N CYS A 17 -19.48 7.40 -8.29
CA CYS A 17 -20.07 6.64 -9.40
C CYS A 17 -21.02 5.54 -8.88
N VAL A 18 -20.52 4.74 -7.94
CA VAL A 18 -21.21 3.62 -7.31
C VAL A 18 -22.48 4.04 -6.57
N ASP A 19 -22.49 5.24 -5.98
CA ASP A 19 -23.68 5.82 -5.33
C ASP A 19 -24.69 6.37 -6.35
N ARG A 20 -24.22 6.95 -7.46
CA ARG A 20 -25.10 7.47 -8.53
C ARG A 20 -25.80 6.38 -9.35
N VAL A 21 -25.10 5.31 -9.70
CA VAL A 21 -25.64 4.25 -10.57
C VAL A 21 -26.52 3.24 -9.83
N GLY A 22 -26.48 3.27 -8.49
CA GLY A 22 -27.25 2.36 -7.64
C GLY A 22 -26.88 0.88 -7.83
N PHE A 23 -27.74 -0.03 -7.37
CA PHE A 23 -27.48 -1.47 -7.41
C PHE A 23 -27.37 -2.03 -8.83
N TRP A 24 -28.26 -1.62 -9.73
CA TRP A 24 -28.32 -2.15 -11.09
C TRP A 24 -27.12 -1.73 -11.95
N GLY A 25 -26.67 -0.48 -11.83
CA GLY A 25 -25.47 -0.05 -12.56
C GLY A 25 -24.17 -0.64 -12.02
N ARG A 26 -24.11 -0.95 -10.71
CA ARG A 26 -23.01 -1.76 -10.15
C ARG A 26 -22.96 -3.16 -10.77
N LEU A 27 -24.12 -3.81 -10.93
CA LEU A 27 -24.22 -5.13 -11.57
C LEU A 27 -23.86 -5.12 -13.05
N LYS A 28 -24.16 -4.03 -13.77
CA LYS A 28 -23.78 -3.85 -15.17
C LYS A 28 -22.31 -3.49 -15.38
N GLY A 29 -21.61 -3.09 -14.33
CA GLY A 29 -20.21 -2.67 -14.42
C GLY A 29 -20.04 -1.22 -14.90
N ASP A 30 -21.03 -0.35 -14.71
CA ASP A 30 -20.98 1.04 -15.18
C ASP A 30 -19.83 1.86 -14.55
N CYS A 31 -19.28 1.39 -13.43
CA CYS A 31 -18.14 1.98 -12.73
C CYS A 31 -16.86 1.11 -12.77
N GLU A 32 -16.80 0.08 -13.61
CA GLU A 32 -15.70 -0.91 -13.60
C GLU A 32 -14.35 -0.27 -13.97
N ALA A 33 -14.33 0.72 -14.87
CA ALA A 33 -13.11 1.44 -15.21
C ALA A 33 -12.50 2.16 -13.98
N LEU A 34 -13.32 2.90 -13.24
CA LEU A 34 -12.91 3.57 -12.00
C LEU A 34 -12.49 2.58 -10.91
N LYS A 35 -13.13 1.40 -10.86
CA LYS A 35 -12.73 0.32 -9.95
C LYS A 35 -11.32 -0.18 -10.28
N VAL A 36 -11.04 -0.46 -11.55
CA VAL A 36 -9.72 -0.94 -12.01
C VAL A 36 -8.63 0.11 -11.72
N GLU A 37 -8.91 1.39 -11.97
CA GLU A 37 -7.98 2.47 -11.63
C GLU A 37 -7.73 2.56 -10.13
N PHE A 38 -8.78 2.48 -9.32
CA PHE A 38 -8.67 2.49 -7.87
C PHE A 38 -7.85 1.30 -7.34
N GLU A 39 -8.13 0.08 -7.82
CA GLU A 39 -7.41 -1.14 -7.46
C GLU A 39 -5.94 -1.08 -7.88
N SER A 40 -5.65 -0.56 -9.08
CA SER A 40 -4.30 -0.35 -9.58
C SER A 40 -3.51 0.63 -8.70
N CYS A 41 -4.13 1.75 -8.32
CA CYS A 41 -3.53 2.72 -7.39
C CYS A 41 -3.20 2.06 -6.04
N MET A 42 -4.18 1.36 -5.46
CA MET A 42 -4.01 0.66 -4.18
C MET A 42 -2.89 -0.37 -4.23
N SER A 43 -2.81 -1.14 -5.32
CA SER A 43 -1.77 -2.16 -5.52
C SER A 43 -0.37 -1.54 -5.57
N ARG A 44 -0.20 -0.45 -6.32
CA ARG A 44 1.09 0.27 -6.41
C ARG A 44 1.53 0.83 -5.06
N GLU A 45 0.61 1.42 -4.31
CA GLU A 45 0.92 2.03 -3.03
C GLU A 45 1.24 0.98 -1.94
N LEU A 46 0.56 -0.17 -1.97
CA LEU A 46 0.89 -1.31 -1.12
C LEU A 46 2.28 -1.88 -1.46
N GLN A 47 2.62 -1.99 -2.75
CA GLN A 47 3.95 -2.43 -3.17
C GLN A 47 5.04 -1.46 -2.71
N LYS A 48 4.81 -0.15 -2.84
CA LYS A 48 5.73 0.90 -2.38
C LYS A 48 5.97 0.83 -0.87
N ARG A 49 4.91 0.73 -0.06
CA ARG A 49 5.04 0.57 1.39
C ARG A 49 5.78 -0.70 1.78
N ARG A 50 5.56 -1.79 1.02
CA ARG A 50 6.28 -3.05 1.23
C ARG A 50 7.78 -2.90 0.94
N SER A 51 8.17 -2.20 -0.12
CA SER A 51 9.58 -1.95 -0.41
C SER A 51 10.23 -1.08 0.65
N GLU A 52 9.59 0.02 1.06
CA GLU A 52 10.10 0.91 2.12
C GLU A 52 10.28 0.16 3.45
N SER A 53 9.31 -0.70 3.79
CA SER A 53 9.40 -1.54 5.00
C SER A 53 10.55 -2.55 4.92
N LEU A 54 10.82 -3.12 3.74
CA LEU A 54 11.93 -4.06 3.54
C LEU A 54 13.27 -3.34 3.62
N GLU A 55 13.39 -2.14 3.04
CA GLU A 55 14.59 -1.31 3.16
C GLU A 55 14.86 -0.92 4.60
N THR A 56 13.84 -0.45 5.31
CA THR A 56 13.94 -0.13 6.75
C THR A 56 14.36 -1.35 7.57
N ALA A 57 13.83 -2.54 7.26
CA ALA A 57 14.22 -3.78 7.94
C ALA A 57 15.68 -4.17 7.66
N ARG A 58 16.15 -4.00 6.41
CA ARG A 58 17.55 -4.23 6.03
C ARG A 58 18.48 -3.27 6.75
N GLU A 59 18.13 -1.99 6.80
CA GLU A 59 18.90 -0.96 7.48
C GLU A 59 18.98 -1.23 8.99
N ARG A 60 17.85 -1.56 9.62
CA ARG A 60 17.82 -1.98 11.04
C ARG A 60 18.73 -3.18 11.30
N LYS A 61 18.71 -4.19 10.43
CA LYS A 61 19.59 -5.36 10.55
C LYS A 61 21.07 -4.99 10.41
N LYS A 62 21.40 -4.11 9.45
CA LYS A 62 22.76 -3.60 9.26
C LYS A 62 23.25 -2.83 10.50
N ASN A 63 22.46 -1.87 10.97
CA ASN A 63 22.78 -1.05 12.14
C ASN A 63 22.91 -1.89 13.41
N TRP A 64 22.06 -2.90 13.59
CA TRP A 64 22.18 -3.85 14.69
C TRP A 64 23.51 -4.63 14.63
N LYS A 65 23.90 -5.10 13.45
CA LYS A 65 25.16 -5.83 13.25
C LYS A 65 26.38 -4.96 13.54
N GLU A 66 26.39 -3.73 13.04
CA GLU A 66 27.48 -2.77 13.25
C GLU A 66 27.63 -2.42 14.75
N ARG A 67 26.52 -2.16 15.44
CA ARG A 67 26.52 -1.88 16.88
C ARG A 67 27.04 -3.05 17.72
N ASN A 68 26.65 -4.28 17.39
CA ASN A 68 27.10 -5.46 18.12
C ASN A 68 28.57 -5.78 17.88
N GLN A 69 29.06 -5.60 16.65
CA GLN A 69 30.49 -5.70 16.36
C GLN A 69 31.30 -4.65 17.12
N ALA A 70 30.84 -3.39 17.14
CA ALA A 70 31.50 -2.32 17.90
C ALA A 70 31.50 -2.59 19.42
N ALA A 71 30.49 -3.29 19.93
CA ALA A 71 30.39 -3.68 21.34
C ALA A 71 31.15 -4.98 21.69
N GLY A 72 31.82 -5.64 20.73
CA GLY A 72 32.53 -6.90 20.94
C GLY A 72 31.61 -8.09 21.24
N LEU A 73 30.32 -7.97 20.96
CA LEU A 73 29.34 -9.04 21.18
C LEU A 73 29.36 -10.02 20.00
N PRO A 74 29.28 -11.34 20.24
CA PRO A 74 29.24 -12.32 19.17
C PRO A 74 28.00 -12.09 18.30
N ALA A 75 28.14 -12.31 16.99
CA ALA A 75 26.99 -12.33 16.09
C ALA A 75 25.99 -13.37 16.61
N GLY A 76 24.77 -12.95 16.93
CA GLY A 76 23.70 -13.84 17.39
C GLY A 76 23.43 -14.98 16.39
N PRO A 77 22.74 -16.04 16.86
CA PRO A 77 22.55 -17.29 16.10
C PRO A 77 21.92 -17.09 14.72
#